data_AF-A0A2M7QID9-F1
#
_entry.id   AF-A0A2M7QID9-F1
#
_cell.length_a   1.000
_cell.length_b   1.000
_cell.length_c   1.000
_cell.angle_alpha   90.00
_cell.angle_beta   90.00
_cell.angle_gamma   90.00
#
_symmetry.space_group_name_H-M   'P 1'
#
loop_
_entity.id
_entity.type
_entity.pdbx_description
1 polymer ?
#
loop_
_entity_poly.entity_id
_entity_poly.type
_entity_poly.pdbx_seq_one_letter_code
_entity_poly.pdbx_strand_id
1 'polypeptide(L)'
;MKNAVIIIPTYNEKANINTLVEEIIKYTQHIENWNIEILFIDSISPDGTDIEIKRLQKKYNQLHLLSTNKEGLGKAYTTGFKYAIDHLNPYIIFEMDADLSHNPQDIPAFLTQIEKGADFVIGSRYIKGGSIPSNWGLHRKLFSIVANLFVRIGFMRLTITDWTDGFRAIKVWVIKEAINHIENYSGYVFQIALLDIAVINKAHIKEIPIHFIDRKNGISKINSLQYILQTFWYVFSHSLFIRFVIVGLIGFVIDFSFAYLFINITRFPKVQSNMLSAEIAIICNFFLNNFWSFKHKQIKGSFFEYLKKFVTFNTISLGSIVIQGIGLWMLLSFFGDKHLILPFGIGISSWIIYKVSIITFAIIPYSYILYNKIIWKNK
;
A
#
# COMPACT_ATOMS: atom_id res chain seq x y z
N MET A 1 24.99 2.22 -22.85
CA MET A 1 24.68 2.54 -21.44
C MET A 1 23.17 2.54 -21.25
N LYS A 2 22.67 2.08 -20.10
CA LYS A 2 21.24 2.19 -19.75
C LYS A 2 20.95 3.61 -19.29
N ASN A 3 19.79 4.15 -19.65
CA ASN A 3 19.42 5.49 -19.24
C ASN A 3 18.58 5.47 -17.95
N ALA A 4 18.93 6.29 -16.96
CA ALA A 4 18.13 6.51 -15.78
C ALA A 4 17.78 8.00 -15.67
N VAL A 5 16.49 8.29 -15.55
CA VAL A 5 15.99 9.66 -15.43
C VAL A 5 15.52 9.90 -14.01
N ILE A 6 16.15 10.85 -13.31
CA ILE A 6 15.75 11.28 -11.97
C ILE A 6 14.75 12.40 -12.09
N ILE A 7 13.49 12.13 -11.71
CA ILE A 7 12.41 13.11 -11.76
C ILE A 7 12.29 13.78 -10.41
N ILE A 8 12.39 15.12 -10.43
CA ILE A 8 12.42 15.95 -9.24
C ILE A 8 11.36 17.05 -9.38
N PRO A 9 10.16 16.87 -8.78
CA PRO A 9 9.17 17.93 -8.71
C PRO A 9 9.64 19.09 -7.83
N THR A 10 9.48 20.32 -8.30
CA THR A 10 9.88 21.52 -7.56
C THR A 10 8.74 22.53 -7.45
N TYR A 11 8.67 23.18 -6.29
CA TYR A 11 7.84 24.37 -6.06
C TYR A 11 8.43 25.15 -4.90
N ASN A 12 9.04 26.33 -5.11
CA ASN A 12 9.77 27.06 -4.07
C ASN A 12 10.93 26.27 -3.43
N GLU A 13 11.84 25.76 -4.25
CA GLU A 13 12.97 24.91 -3.82
C GLU A 13 14.34 25.49 -4.22
N LYS A 14 14.40 26.77 -4.63
CA LYS A 14 15.60 27.41 -5.19
C LYS A 14 16.85 27.20 -4.35
N ALA A 15 16.73 27.32 -3.02
CA ALA A 15 17.85 27.19 -2.10
C ALA A 15 18.50 25.79 -2.09
N ASN A 16 17.77 24.77 -2.53
CA ASN A 16 18.22 23.38 -2.48
C ASN A 16 18.81 22.91 -3.83
N ILE A 17 18.42 23.52 -4.96
CA ILE A 17 18.74 23.03 -6.32
C ILE A 17 20.24 22.86 -6.56
N ASN A 18 21.08 23.86 -6.27
CA ASN A 18 22.51 23.77 -6.55
C ASN A 18 23.16 22.60 -5.82
N THR A 19 22.93 22.51 -4.51
CA THR A 19 23.47 21.42 -3.66
C THR A 19 22.97 20.06 -4.15
N LEU A 20 21.67 19.94 -4.44
CA LEU A 20 21.08 18.68 -4.90
C LEU A 20 21.71 18.20 -6.20
N VAL A 21 21.84 19.08 -7.19
CA VAL A 21 22.45 18.75 -8.49
C VAL A 21 23.91 18.35 -8.32
N GLU A 22 24.68 19.10 -7.54
CA GLU A 22 26.09 18.79 -7.29
C GLU A 22 26.27 17.44 -6.57
N GLU A 23 25.42 17.12 -5.59
CA GLU A 23 25.46 15.83 -4.91
C GLU A 23 25.06 14.67 -5.83
N ILE A 24 23.99 14.81 -6.62
CA ILE A 24 23.59 13.79 -7.60
C ILE A 24 24.76 13.51 -8.54
N ILE A 25 25.34 14.55 -9.15
CA ILE A 25 26.46 14.39 -10.09
C ILE A 25 27.66 13.75 -9.40
N LYS A 26 28.02 14.23 -8.20
CA LYS A 26 29.14 13.68 -7.42
C LYS A 26 29.03 12.16 -7.22
N TYR A 27 27.84 11.66 -6.85
CA TYR A 27 27.63 10.25 -6.56
C TYR A 27 27.32 9.39 -7.79
N THR A 28 27.03 10.00 -8.94
CA THR A 28 26.63 9.27 -10.16
C THR A 28 27.60 9.34 -11.32
N GLN A 29 28.49 10.35 -11.38
CA GLN A 29 29.41 10.57 -12.51
C GLN A 29 30.38 9.41 -12.80
N HIS A 30 30.65 8.55 -11.82
CA HIS A 30 31.57 7.40 -11.94
C HIS A 30 30.85 6.06 -12.07
N ILE A 31 29.52 6.05 -12.19
CA ILE A 31 28.77 4.80 -12.30
C ILE A 31 28.86 4.29 -13.74
N GLU A 32 29.71 3.29 -13.93
CA GLU A 32 29.85 2.60 -15.20
C GLU A 32 28.51 1.94 -15.59
N ASN A 33 28.19 1.91 -16.89
CA ASN A 33 26.96 1.38 -17.50
C ASN A 33 25.70 2.26 -17.46
N TRP A 34 25.69 3.36 -16.70
CA TRP A 34 24.50 4.21 -16.55
C TRP A 34 24.71 5.62 -17.07
N ASN A 35 23.79 6.07 -17.93
CA ASN A 35 23.61 7.49 -18.22
C ASN A 35 22.57 8.04 -17.25
N ILE A 36 22.92 9.08 -16.50
CA ILE A 36 22.01 9.67 -15.50
C ILE A 36 21.59 11.06 -15.96
N GLU A 37 20.29 11.21 -16.20
CA GLU A 37 19.64 12.47 -16.55
C GLU A 37 18.79 12.94 -15.38
N ILE A 38 18.68 14.27 -15.21
CA ILE A 38 17.90 14.90 -14.14
C ILE A 38 16.81 15.71 -14.80
N LEU A 39 15.56 15.38 -14.52
CA LEU A 39 14.38 16.07 -15.02
C LEU A 39 13.67 16.79 -13.88
N PHE A 40 13.78 18.12 -13.86
CA PHE A 40 13.02 18.95 -12.95
C PHE A 40 11.62 19.23 -13.50
N ILE A 41 10.60 19.07 -12.66
CA ILE A 41 9.20 19.42 -12.97
C ILE A 41 8.82 20.62 -12.10
N ASP A 42 8.98 21.84 -12.62
CA ASP A 42 8.76 23.06 -11.85
C ASP A 42 7.33 23.57 -11.97
N SER A 43 6.64 23.67 -10.84
CA SER A 43 5.25 24.13 -10.75
C SER A 43 5.10 25.66 -10.77
N ILE A 44 5.81 26.34 -11.69
CA ILE A 44 5.90 27.80 -11.82
C ILE A 44 6.26 28.43 -10.46
N SER A 45 7.45 28.12 -9.98
CA SER A 45 7.93 28.60 -8.69
C SER A 45 8.15 30.12 -8.69
N PRO A 46 7.52 30.90 -7.77
CA PRO A 46 7.75 32.34 -7.68
C PRO A 46 9.11 32.74 -7.10
N ASP A 47 9.85 31.82 -6.47
CA ASP A 47 11.15 32.12 -5.84
C ASP A 47 12.34 32.14 -6.82
N GLY A 48 12.11 31.83 -8.11
CA GLY A 48 13.13 31.71 -9.13
C GLY A 48 13.85 30.35 -9.14
N THR A 49 13.21 29.29 -8.68
CA THR A 49 13.71 27.90 -8.81
C THR A 49 14.05 27.55 -10.26
N ASP A 50 13.20 27.93 -11.22
CA ASP A 50 13.41 27.68 -12.64
C ASP A 50 14.65 28.43 -13.20
N ILE A 51 14.90 29.66 -12.74
CA ILE A 51 16.07 30.47 -13.10
C ILE A 51 17.35 29.75 -12.65
N GLU A 52 17.34 29.21 -11.43
CA GLU A 52 18.49 28.49 -10.90
C GLU A 52 18.74 27.18 -11.66
N ILE A 53 17.69 26.44 -12.01
CA ILE A 53 17.80 25.24 -12.85
C ILE A 53 18.38 25.60 -14.22
N LYS A 54 17.85 26.64 -14.89
CA LYS A 54 18.37 27.13 -16.18
C LYS A 54 19.82 27.57 -16.12
N ARG A 55 20.26 28.15 -14.99
CA ARG A 55 21.67 28.50 -14.76
C ARG A 55 22.54 27.24 -14.76
N LEU A 56 22.10 26.18 -14.08
CA LEU A 56 22.82 24.92 -13.99
C LEU A 56 22.79 24.11 -15.30
N GLN A 57 21.74 24.22 -16.11
CA GLN A 57 21.69 23.62 -17.45
C GLN A 57 22.84 24.09 -18.37
N LYS A 58 23.37 25.30 -18.15
CA LYS A 58 24.56 25.79 -18.88
C LYS A 58 25.84 25.05 -18.50
N LYS A 59 25.90 24.48 -17.29
CA LYS A 59 27.06 23.75 -16.76
C LYS A 59 26.93 22.24 -17.01
N TYR A 60 25.72 21.72 -16.97
CA TYR A 60 25.44 20.29 -17.00
C TYR A 60 24.38 19.98 -18.07
N ASN A 61 24.78 19.29 -19.13
CA ASN A 61 23.93 18.96 -20.29
C ASN A 61 22.84 17.92 -20.00
N GLN A 62 23.00 17.13 -18.93
CA GLN A 62 22.08 16.10 -18.51
C GLN A 62 20.88 16.62 -17.68
N LEU A 63 20.75 17.95 -17.54
CA LEU A 63 19.64 18.58 -16.81
C LEU A 63 18.54 19.04 -17.77
N HIS A 64 17.32 18.65 -17.44
CA HIS A 64 16.09 19.00 -18.14
C HIS A 64 15.16 19.76 -17.20
N LEU A 65 14.38 20.67 -17.76
CA LEU A 65 13.39 21.45 -17.04
C LEU A 65 12.08 21.42 -17.81
N LEU A 66 11.02 20.96 -17.15
CA LEU A 66 9.65 21.07 -17.62
C LEU A 66 8.87 21.97 -16.66
N SER A 67 8.37 23.10 -17.17
CA SER A 67 7.50 23.99 -16.40
C SER A 67 6.04 23.57 -16.53
N THR A 68 5.34 23.44 -15.41
CA THR A 68 3.93 23.00 -15.35
C THR A 68 3.12 23.88 -14.41
N ASN A 69 1.79 23.88 -14.55
CA ASN A 69 0.92 24.51 -13.56
C ASN A 69 0.99 23.78 -12.21
N LYS A 70 0.69 24.49 -11.11
CA LYS A 70 0.68 23.92 -9.76
C LYS A 70 -0.58 23.09 -9.52
N GLU A 71 -0.50 21.80 -9.83
CA GLU A 71 -1.62 20.84 -9.73
C GLU A 71 -1.43 19.76 -8.64
N GLY A 72 -0.32 19.83 -7.89
CA GLY A 72 0.01 18.89 -6.81
C GLY A 72 1.02 17.81 -7.20
N LEU A 73 1.56 17.11 -6.19
CA LEU A 73 2.72 16.24 -6.34
C LEU A 73 2.50 15.06 -7.31
N GLY A 74 1.40 14.32 -7.14
CA GLY A 74 1.08 13.21 -8.04
C GLY A 74 0.96 13.65 -9.50
N LYS A 75 0.38 14.83 -9.76
CA LYS A 75 0.28 15.36 -11.12
C LYS A 75 1.66 15.71 -11.69
N ALA A 76 2.52 16.36 -10.91
CA ALA A 76 3.89 16.66 -11.32
C ALA A 76 4.68 15.38 -11.69
N TYR A 77 4.60 14.33 -10.87
CA TYR A 77 5.23 13.04 -11.20
C TYR A 77 4.64 12.39 -12.43
N THR A 78 3.30 12.33 -12.58
CA THR A 78 2.69 11.73 -13.78
C THR A 78 3.05 12.48 -15.06
N THR A 79 3.10 13.82 -15.03
CA THR A 79 3.56 14.64 -16.16
C THR A 79 5.03 14.38 -16.45
N GLY A 80 5.87 14.30 -15.41
CA GLY A 80 7.28 13.93 -15.55
C GLY A 80 7.49 12.54 -16.14
N PHE A 81 6.71 11.54 -15.71
CA PHE A 81 6.77 10.18 -16.25
C PHE A 81 6.48 10.17 -17.74
N LYS A 82 5.41 10.83 -18.18
CA LYS A 82 5.07 10.94 -19.61
C LYS A 82 6.20 11.60 -20.37
N TYR A 83 6.64 12.77 -19.92
CA TYR A 83 7.72 13.51 -20.57
C TYR A 83 8.99 12.67 -20.71
N ALA A 84 9.44 12.05 -19.61
CA ALA A 84 10.63 11.22 -19.60
C ALA A 84 10.50 10.04 -20.57
N ILE A 85 9.38 9.33 -20.56
CA ILE A 85 9.11 8.21 -21.47
C ILE A 85 9.15 8.66 -22.93
N ASP A 86 8.54 9.79 -23.25
CA ASP A 86 8.39 10.26 -24.62
C ASP A 86 9.66 10.90 -25.20
N HIS A 87 10.48 11.55 -24.37
CA HIS A 87 11.59 12.39 -24.83
C HIS A 87 12.97 11.88 -24.41
N LEU A 88 13.08 11.13 -23.32
CA LEU A 88 14.36 10.73 -22.73
C LEU A 88 14.62 9.22 -22.83
N ASN A 89 13.65 8.43 -23.31
CA ASN A 89 13.75 6.96 -23.47
C ASN A 89 14.41 6.24 -22.27
N PRO A 90 13.92 6.42 -21.03
CA PRO A 90 14.51 5.82 -19.84
C PRO A 90 14.46 4.28 -19.88
N TYR A 91 15.45 3.66 -19.26
CA TYR A 91 15.37 2.26 -18.82
C TYR A 91 14.74 2.16 -17.43
N ILE A 92 15.10 3.09 -16.53
CA ILE A 92 14.44 3.32 -15.24
C ILE A 92 14.15 4.80 -15.03
N ILE A 93 13.19 5.08 -14.17
CA ILE A 93 12.91 6.41 -13.65
C ILE A 93 13.10 6.38 -12.13
N PHE A 94 13.76 7.40 -11.61
CA PHE A 94 13.79 7.68 -10.19
C PHE A 94 12.75 8.72 -9.82
N GLU A 95 12.14 8.54 -8.66
CA GLU A 95 11.40 9.56 -7.94
C GLU A 95 12.28 10.08 -6.80
N MET A 96 12.42 11.39 -6.66
CA MET A 96 13.20 12.00 -5.60
C MET A 96 12.75 13.43 -5.30
N ASP A 97 12.54 13.73 -4.01
CA ASP A 97 12.24 15.08 -3.52
C ASP A 97 13.40 16.07 -3.64
N ALA A 98 13.08 17.34 -3.82
CA ALA A 98 14.06 18.41 -4.02
C ALA A 98 14.66 19.00 -2.73
N ASP A 99 14.17 18.61 -1.55
CA ASP A 99 14.46 19.26 -0.26
C ASP A 99 15.61 18.63 0.54
N LEU A 100 16.39 17.76 -0.11
CA LEU A 100 17.52 17.00 0.46
C LEU A 100 17.12 16.02 1.59
N SER A 101 15.83 15.68 1.73
CA SER A 101 15.37 14.62 2.63
C SER A 101 15.80 13.22 2.16
N HIS A 102 15.94 13.05 0.85
CA HIS A 102 16.54 11.89 0.20
C HIS A 102 18.01 12.16 -0.11
N ASN A 103 18.90 11.26 0.30
CA ASN A 103 20.34 11.42 0.10
C ASN A 103 20.75 10.87 -1.28
N PRO A 104 21.30 11.70 -2.19
CA PRO A 104 21.77 11.22 -3.49
C PRO A 104 22.88 10.16 -3.41
N GLN A 105 23.56 10.02 -2.27
CA GLN A 105 24.53 8.95 -2.01
C GLN A 105 23.91 7.54 -2.06
N ASP A 106 22.59 7.41 -1.90
CA ASP A 106 21.91 6.12 -1.94
C ASP A 106 21.63 5.65 -3.38
N ILE A 107 21.68 6.55 -4.38
CA ILE A 107 21.40 6.23 -5.81
C ILE A 107 22.18 5.01 -6.33
N PRO A 108 23.50 4.87 -6.10
CA PRO A 108 24.25 3.68 -6.49
C PRO A 108 23.67 2.36 -5.97
N ALA A 109 23.13 2.36 -4.75
CA ALA A 109 22.55 1.16 -4.15
C ALA A 109 21.21 0.78 -4.82
N PHE A 110 20.41 1.76 -5.25
CA PHE A 110 19.23 1.52 -6.08
C PHE A 110 19.60 0.86 -7.41
N LEU A 111 20.58 1.45 -8.13
CA LEU A 111 21.05 0.93 -9.42
C LEU A 111 21.57 -0.51 -9.29
N THR A 112 22.32 -0.79 -8.23
CA THR A 112 22.80 -2.14 -7.91
C THR A 112 21.65 -3.15 -7.79
N GLN A 113 20.54 -2.78 -7.16
CA GLN A 113 19.38 -3.68 -7.04
C GLN A 113 18.66 -3.88 -8.39
N ILE A 114 18.57 -2.83 -9.21
CA ILE A 114 18.03 -2.95 -10.57
C ILE A 114 18.88 -3.90 -11.42
N GLU A 115 20.20 -3.83 -11.30
CA GLU A 115 21.13 -4.75 -12.00
C GLU A 115 20.99 -6.19 -11.53
N LYS A 116 20.69 -6.41 -10.25
CA LYS A 116 20.34 -7.73 -9.69
C LYS A 116 18.94 -8.22 -10.11
N GLY A 117 18.25 -7.48 -10.97
CA GLY A 117 16.97 -7.88 -11.55
C GLY A 117 15.75 -7.36 -10.79
N ALA A 118 15.88 -6.39 -9.90
CA ALA A 118 14.71 -5.69 -9.36
C ALA A 118 14.04 -4.86 -10.46
N ASP A 119 12.71 -4.78 -10.40
CA ASP A 119 11.91 -3.91 -11.27
C ASP A 119 11.46 -2.64 -10.57
N PHE A 120 11.38 -2.69 -9.24
CA PHE A 120 10.96 -1.59 -8.38
C PHE A 120 11.80 -1.64 -7.10
N VAL A 121 12.59 -0.60 -6.86
CA VAL A 121 13.41 -0.47 -5.67
C VAL A 121 12.90 0.71 -4.84
N ILE A 122 12.67 0.48 -3.55
CA ILE A 122 12.13 1.46 -2.60
C ILE A 122 13.21 1.81 -1.58
N GLY A 123 13.44 3.11 -1.36
CA GLY A 123 14.14 3.60 -0.19
C GLY A 123 13.25 3.41 1.04
N SER A 124 13.63 2.50 1.93
CA SER A 124 12.79 2.10 3.06
C SER A 124 13.34 2.62 4.37
N ARG A 125 12.46 3.31 5.12
CA ARG A 125 12.76 3.82 6.45
C ARG A 125 12.58 2.77 7.55
N TYR A 126 11.94 1.64 7.22
CA TYR A 126 11.44 0.67 8.19
C TYR A 126 12.14 -0.69 8.15
N ILE A 127 13.07 -0.92 7.23
CA ILE A 127 13.96 -2.08 7.27
C ILE A 127 15.18 -1.84 8.14
N LYS A 128 15.92 -2.92 8.47
CA LYS A 128 17.17 -2.84 9.21
C LYS A 128 18.16 -1.91 8.49
N GLY A 129 18.65 -0.88 9.20
CA GLY A 129 19.54 0.15 8.66
C GLY A 129 18.81 1.42 8.23
N GLY A 130 17.49 1.37 7.99
CA GLY A 130 16.67 2.54 7.70
C GLY A 130 16.27 3.29 8.97
N SER A 131 15.94 4.57 8.83
CA SER A 131 15.46 5.37 9.96
C SER A 131 14.55 6.52 9.53
N ILE A 132 13.57 6.81 10.39
CA ILE A 132 12.85 8.09 10.40
C ILE A 132 13.62 9.11 11.26
N PRO A 133 13.44 10.43 11.03
CA PRO A 133 14.18 11.46 11.77
C PRO A 133 14.03 11.33 13.29
N SER A 134 15.15 11.38 14.00
CA SER A 134 15.20 11.26 15.46
C SER A 134 14.48 12.42 16.16
N ASN A 135 14.51 13.61 15.56
CA ASN A 135 13.90 14.85 16.04
C ASN A 135 12.37 14.94 15.81
N TRP A 136 11.75 13.99 15.10
CA TRP A 136 10.29 13.99 14.98
C TRP A 136 9.61 13.79 16.33
N GLY A 137 8.58 14.60 16.59
CA GLY A 137 7.69 14.40 17.74
C GLY A 137 7.05 13.01 17.69
N LEU A 138 6.81 12.42 18.88
CA LEU A 138 6.30 11.05 19.03
C LEU A 138 5.01 10.80 18.22
N HIS A 139 4.11 11.79 18.18
CA HIS A 139 2.87 11.71 17.41
C HIS A 139 3.17 11.50 15.91
N ARG A 140 4.09 12.26 15.31
CA ARG A 140 4.45 12.16 13.88
C ARG A 140 5.10 10.81 13.57
N LYS A 141 5.96 10.30 14.45
CA LYS A 141 6.55 8.95 14.33
C LYS A 141 5.47 7.87 14.38
N LEU A 142 4.58 7.93 15.37
CA LEU A 142 3.49 6.99 15.53
C LEU A 142 2.56 7.00 14.30
N PHE A 143 2.17 8.18 13.82
CA PHE A 143 1.34 8.31 12.63
C PHE A 143 2.00 7.69 11.40
N SER A 144 3.29 7.94 11.17
CA SER A 144 4.01 7.38 10.03
C SER A 144 4.04 5.85 10.07
N ILE A 145 4.38 5.28 11.24
CA ILE A 145 4.45 3.83 11.43
C ILE A 145 3.07 3.18 11.31
N VAL A 146 2.05 3.74 11.97
CA VAL A 146 0.70 3.17 12.00
C VAL A 146 0.01 3.28 10.65
N ALA A 147 0.12 4.44 9.96
CA ALA A 147 -0.46 4.60 8.63
C ALA A 147 0.15 3.63 7.63
N ASN A 148 1.48 3.47 7.65
CA ASN A 148 2.17 2.53 6.79
C ASN A 148 1.84 1.06 7.15
N LEU A 149 1.71 0.73 8.44
CA LEU A 149 1.24 -0.59 8.88
C LEU A 149 -0.19 -0.88 8.41
N PHE A 150 -1.08 0.11 8.46
CA PHE A 150 -2.44 0.00 7.96
C PHE A 150 -2.46 -0.36 6.47
N VAL A 151 -1.64 0.30 5.63
CA VAL A 151 -1.52 -0.03 4.20
C VAL A 151 -1.02 -1.46 4.01
N ARG A 152 0.02 -1.86 4.75
CA ARG A 152 0.62 -3.21 4.68
C ARG A 152 -0.37 -4.32 5.04
N ILE A 153 -1.11 -4.16 6.14
CA ILE A 153 -2.16 -5.09 6.56
C ILE A 153 -3.32 -5.05 5.56
N GLY A 154 -3.73 -3.85 5.16
CA GLY A 154 -4.80 -3.61 4.21
C GLY A 154 -4.58 -4.41 2.92
N PHE A 155 -3.40 -4.38 2.33
CA PHE A 155 -3.09 -5.16 1.12
C PHE A 155 -2.63 -6.61 1.41
N MET A 156 -2.48 -7.00 2.67
CA MET A 156 -1.86 -8.27 3.09
C MET A 156 -0.46 -8.45 2.48
N ARG A 157 0.32 -7.37 2.43
CA ARG A 157 1.69 -7.29 1.87
C ARG A 157 2.69 -6.88 2.94
N LEU A 158 2.81 -7.72 3.97
CA LEU A 158 3.64 -7.45 5.14
C LEU A 158 5.15 -7.43 4.84
N THR A 159 5.59 -8.07 3.75
CA THR A 159 7.01 -8.15 3.36
C THR A 159 7.55 -6.87 2.75
N ILE A 160 6.67 -6.00 2.23
CA ILE A 160 7.05 -4.67 1.74
C ILE A 160 6.83 -3.71 2.90
N THR A 161 7.90 -3.13 3.41
CA THR A 161 7.87 -2.40 4.68
C THR A 161 7.64 -0.92 4.55
N ASP A 162 7.89 -0.28 3.41
CA ASP A 162 7.56 1.14 3.19
C ASP A 162 6.73 1.35 1.91
N TRP A 163 5.46 1.71 2.08
CA TRP A 163 4.53 1.98 0.98
C TRP A 163 4.42 3.47 0.64
N THR A 164 5.02 4.33 1.46
CA THR A 164 4.71 5.77 1.48
C THR A 164 5.91 6.65 1.16
N ASP A 165 7.12 6.11 1.20
CA ASP A 165 8.33 6.84 0.82
C ASP A 165 8.35 7.19 -0.68
N GLY A 166 8.93 8.34 -1.01
CA GLY A 166 9.00 8.88 -2.36
C GLY A 166 10.33 8.64 -3.08
N PHE A 167 11.34 8.04 -2.43
CA PHE A 167 12.62 7.73 -3.06
C PHE A 167 12.60 6.34 -3.68
N ARG A 168 12.39 6.29 -4.99
CA ARG A 168 12.12 5.02 -5.69
C ARG A 168 12.89 4.97 -6.99
N ALA A 169 13.30 3.77 -7.40
CA ALA A 169 13.82 3.50 -8.74
C ALA A 169 12.94 2.44 -9.40
N ILE A 170 12.33 2.79 -10.53
CA ILE A 170 11.24 2.00 -11.13
C ILE A 170 11.56 1.78 -12.60
N LYS A 171 11.51 0.52 -13.05
CA LYS A 171 11.60 0.22 -14.48
C LYS A 171 10.42 0.82 -15.23
N VAL A 172 10.71 1.36 -16.41
CA VAL A 172 9.73 2.08 -17.21
C VAL A 172 8.49 1.25 -17.55
N TRP A 173 8.64 -0.07 -17.71
CA TRP A 173 7.51 -0.95 -17.97
C TRP A 173 6.47 -0.90 -16.84
N VAL A 174 6.90 -0.82 -15.57
CA VAL A 174 6.00 -0.73 -14.41
C VAL A 174 5.20 0.58 -14.44
N ILE A 175 5.88 1.68 -14.78
CA ILE A 175 5.24 3.00 -14.88
C ILE A 175 4.23 3.00 -16.02
N LYS A 176 4.56 2.41 -17.18
CA LYS A 176 3.62 2.29 -18.32
C LYS A 176 2.34 1.53 -17.95
N GLU A 177 2.45 0.45 -17.17
CA GLU A 177 1.28 -0.30 -16.69
C GLU A 177 0.46 0.49 -15.65
N ALA A 178 1.10 1.38 -14.89
CA ALA A 178 0.45 2.12 -13.80
C ALA A 178 -0.11 3.49 -14.20
N ILE A 179 0.42 4.13 -15.26
CA ILE A 179 0.25 5.56 -15.51
C ILE A 179 -1.22 6.00 -15.58
N ASN A 180 -2.04 5.25 -16.33
CA ASN A 180 -3.47 5.53 -16.49
C ASN A 180 -4.25 5.38 -15.17
N HIS A 181 -3.81 4.49 -14.28
CA HIS A 181 -4.43 4.30 -12.97
C HIS A 181 -4.04 5.43 -12.01
N ILE A 182 -2.74 5.74 -11.94
CA ILE A 182 -2.20 6.68 -10.95
C ILE A 182 -2.60 8.14 -11.21
N GLU A 183 -2.90 8.49 -12.47
CA GLU A 183 -3.38 9.83 -12.85
C GLU A 183 -4.66 10.28 -12.14
N ASN A 184 -5.45 9.32 -11.64
CA ASN A 184 -6.69 9.62 -10.93
C ASN A 184 -6.46 9.98 -9.45
N TYR A 185 -5.22 9.89 -8.95
CA TYR A 185 -4.90 10.14 -7.54
C TYR A 185 -4.07 11.40 -7.37
N SER A 186 -4.57 12.30 -6.53
CA SER A 186 -3.86 13.51 -6.13
C SER A 186 -2.98 13.26 -4.89
N GLY A 187 -2.08 14.22 -4.63
CA GLY A 187 -1.24 14.20 -3.43
C GLY A 187 -0.22 13.07 -3.45
N TYR A 188 -0.07 12.37 -2.32
CA TYR A 188 0.91 11.29 -2.12
C TYR A 188 0.29 9.89 -2.29
N VAL A 189 -1.02 9.78 -2.50
CA VAL A 189 -1.70 8.47 -2.63
C VAL A 189 -1.29 7.74 -3.90
N PHE A 190 -0.87 8.48 -4.93
CA PHE A 190 -0.34 7.89 -6.16
C PHE A 190 0.87 6.97 -5.87
N GLN A 191 1.67 7.23 -4.83
CA GLN A 191 2.78 6.35 -4.44
C GLN A 191 2.29 4.96 -4.01
N ILE A 192 1.20 4.92 -3.24
CA ILE A 192 0.56 3.67 -2.82
C ILE A 192 -0.05 2.98 -4.04
N ALA A 193 -0.71 3.74 -4.91
CA ALA A 193 -1.34 3.22 -6.12
C ALA A 193 -0.32 2.64 -7.11
N LEU A 194 0.81 3.32 -7.32
CA LEU A 194 1.89 2.87 -8.20
C LEU A 194 2.48 1.54 -7.71
N LEU A 195 2.73 1.43 -6.41
CA LEU A 195 3.25 0.20 -5.81
C LEU A 195 2.21 -0.94 -5.82
N ASP A 196 0.93 -0.63 -5.61
CA ASP A 196 -0.16 -1.60 -5.73
C ASP A 196 -0.24 -2.20 -7.15
N ILE A 197 -0.18 -1.35 -8.19
CA ILE A 197 -0.14 -1.81 -9.59
C ILE A 197 1.12 -2.63 -9.86
N ALA A 198 2.28 -2.24 -9.33
CA ALA A 198 3.52 -3.02 -9.47
C ALA A 198 3.38 -4.42 -8.85
N VAL A 199 2.77 -4.52 -7.66
CA VAL A 199 2.49 -5.77 -6.97
C VAL A 199 1.50 -6.65 -7.76
N ILE A 200 0.45 -6.06 -8.32
CA ILE A 200 -0.54 -6.76 -9.16
C ILE A 200 0.15 -7.34 -10.41
N ASN A 201 1.03 -6.57 -11.04
CA ASN A 201 1.82 -6.97 -12.20
C ASN A 201 3.05 -7.83 -11.86
N LYS A 202 3.18 -8.29 -10.61
CA LYS A 202 4.24 -9.21 -10.15
C LYS A 202 5.67 -8.65 -10.36
N ALA A 203 5.84 -7.33 -10.29
CA ALA A 203 7.14 -6.70 -10.33
C ALA A 203 8.05 -7.23 -9.21
N HIS A 204 9.34 -7.42 -9.50
CA HIS A 204 10.32 -7.81 -8.49
C HIS A 204 10.69 -6.60 -7.62
N ILE A 205 10.07 -6.53 -6.44
CA ILE A 205 10.22 -5.41 -5.50
C ILE A 205 11.39 -5.68 -4.54
N LYS A 206 12.26 -4.67 -4.37
CA LYS A 206 13.33 -4.66 -3.37
C LYS A 206 13.28 -3.39 -2.53
N GLU A 207 13.75 -3.49 -1.31
CA GLU A 207 13.91 -2.36 -0.39
C GLU A 207 15.40 -2.21 -0.06
N ILE A 208 15.86 -0.96 -0.02
CA ILE A 208 17.18 -0.61 0.52
C ILE A 208 16.99 0.33 1.71
N PRO A 209 17.87 0.30 2.73
CA PRO A 209 17.69 1.15 3.89
C PRO A 209 18.05 2.59 3.51
N ILE A 210 17.21 3.55 3.90
CA ILE A 210 17.54 4.98 3.78
C ILE A 210 17.40 5.67 5.14
N HIS A 211 18.21 6.72 5.31
CA HIS A 211 18.09 7.63 6.44
C HIS A 211 17.29 8.85 6.00
N PHE A 212 16.00 8.86 6.31
CA PHE A 212 15.16 10.02 6.01
C PHE A 212 15.54 11.15 6.96
N ILE A 213 15.88 12.31 6.41
CA ILE A 213 16.23 13.52 7.16
C ILE A 213 15.10 14.52 6.99
N ASP A 214 14.75 15.27 8.05
CA ASP A 214 13.75 16.33 7.90
C ASP A 214 14.33 17.45 7.00
N ARG A 215 13.46 18.08 6.21
CA ARG A 215 13.83 19.17 5.30
C ARG A 215 14.76 20.19 5.99
N LYS A 216 15.84 20.59 5.33
CA LYS A 216 16.72 21.65 5.85
C LYS A 216 16.10 23.04 5.69
N ASN A 217 15.35 23.24 4.60
CA ASN A 217 14.73 24.51 4.21
C ASN A 217 13.26 24.30 3.82
N GLY A 218 12.41 25.31 4.03
CA GLY A 218 11.00 25.33 3.59
C GLY A 218 9.97 24.83 4.61
N ILE A 219 8.68 25.00 4.29
CA ILE A 219 7.53 24.59 5.13
C ILE A 219 6.87 23.34 4.55
N SER A 220 6.33 22.45 5.41
CA SER A 220 5.54 21.30 4.97
C SER A 220 4.30 21.71 4.19
N LYS A 221 4.22 21.26 2.94
CA LYS A 221 3.09 21.49 2.01
C LYS A 221 2.06 20.35 2.06
N ILE A 222 2.22 19.39 2.98
CA ILE A 222 1.36 18.19 3.06
C ILE A 222 0.17 18.46 4.00
N ASN A 223 -1.04 18.40 3.46
CA ASN A 223 -2.25 18.27 4.27
C ASN A 223 -2.37 16.82 4.78
N SER A 224 -1.90 16.59 6.01
CA SER A 224 -1.76 15.24 6.58
C SER A 224 -3.11 14.52 6.72
N LEU A 225 -4.17 15.23 7.12
CA LEU A 225 -5.49 14.63 7.30
C LEU A 225 -6.08 14.20 5.96
N GLN A 226 -5.99 15.08 4.94
CA GLN A 226 -6.46 14.76 3.60
C GLN A 226 -5.73 13.53 3.04
N TYR A 227 -4.40 13.46 3.20
CA TYR A 227 -3.61 12.33 2.74
C TYR A 227 -4.01 11.01 3.43
N ILE A 228 -4.26 11.04 4.75
CA ILE A 228 -4.71 9.88 5.50
C ILE A 228 -6.07 9.39 5.00
N LEU A 229 -7.04 10.30 4.83
CA LEU A 229 -8.38 9.94 4.37
C LEU A 229 -8.36 9.37 2.95
N GLN A 230 -7.59 9.98 2.04
CA GLN A 230 -7.44 9.47 0.68
C GLN A 230 -6.73 8.12 0.65
N THR A 231 -5.72 7.90 1.51
CA THR A 231 -5.04 6.62 1.65
C THR A 231 -5.99 5.54 2.17
N PHE A 232 -6.77 5.86 3.21
CA PHE A 232 -7.79 4.95 3.73
C PHE A 232 -8.79 4.57 2.65
N TRP A 233 -9.30 5.57 1.91
CA TRP A 233 -10.24 5.34 0.82
C TRP A 233 -9.63 4.49 -0.31
N TYR A 234 -8.36 4.71 -0.65
CA TYR A 234 -7.66 3.91 -1.64
C TYR A 234 -7.58 2.44 -1.21
N VAL A 235 -7.10 2.18 0.01
CA VAL A 235 -6.99 0.82 0.58
C VAL A 235 -8.36 0.16 0.65
N PHE A 236 -9.38 0.87 1.15
CA PHE A 236 -10.75 0.36 1.22
C PHE A 236 -11.31 -0.02 -0.16
N SER A 237 -11.06 0.83 -1.15
CA SER A 237 -11.57 0.64 -2.51
C SER A 237 -10.83 -0.44 -3.29
N HIS A 238 -9.53 -0.66 -3.06
CA HIS A 238 -8.70 -1.55 -3.90
C HIS A 238 -8.28 -2.84 -3.20
N SER A 239 -8.31 -2.91 -1.87
CA SER A 239 -7.90 -4.11 -1.15
C SER A 239 -8.94 -5.23 -1.24
N LEU A 240 -8.50 -6.39 -1.73
CA LEU A 240 -9.25 -7.64 -1.69
C LEU A 240 -9.50 -8.12 -0.25
N PHE A 241 -8.55 -7.89 0.64
CA PHE A 241 -8.64 -8.29 2.03
C PHE A 241 -9.69 -7.47 2.77
N ILE A 242 -9.72 -6.14 2.57
CA ILE A 242 -10.73 -5.27 3.19
C ILE A 242 -12.13 -5.61 2.67
N ARG A 243 -12.29 -5.82 1.36
CA ARG A 243 -13.57 -6.30 0.80
C ARG A 243 -14.00 -7.64 1.40
N PHE A 244 -13.07 -8.59 1.54
CA PHE A 244 -13.33 -9.88 2.19
C PHE A 244 -13.81 -9.72 3.64
N VAL A 245 -13.16 -8.86 4.42
CA VAL A 245 -13.58 -8.56 5.81
C VAL A 245 -14.98 -7.95 5.83
N ILE A 246 -15.28 -7.02 4.94
CA ILE A 246 -16.62 -6.40 4.82
C ILE A 246 -17.67 -7.45 4.48
N VAL A 247 -17.38 -8.36 3.54
CA VAL A 247 -18.30 -9.47 3.24
C VAL A 247 -18.54 -10.32 4.48
N GLY A 248 -17.51 -10.65 5.25
CA GLY A 248 -17.67 -11.36 6.52
C GLY A 248 -18.59 -10.64 7.51
N LEU A 249 -18.46 -9.31 7.66
CA LEU A 249 -19.33 -8.49 8.50
C LEU A 249 -20.77 -8.46 8.00
N ILE A 250 -20.98 -8.36 6.69
CA ILE A 250 -22.31 -8.45 6.07
C ILE A 250 -22.92 -9.82 6.35
N GLY A 251 -22.16 -10.90 6.18
CA GLY A 251 -22.60 -12.26 6.50
C GLY A 251 -23.01 -12.41 7.96
N PHE A 252 -22.27 -11.81 8.90
CA PHE A 252 -22.64 -11.80 10.32
C PHE A 252 -23.98 -11.09 10.56
N VAL A 253 -24.22 -9.95 9.92
CA VAL A 253 -25.50 -9.23 10.01
C VAL A 253 -26.64 -10.05 9.40
N ILE A 254 -26.41 -10.70 8.27
CA ILE A 254 -27.38 -11.60 7.62
C ILE A 254 -27.73 -12.74 8.57
N ASP A 255 -26.73 -13.44 9.11
CA ASP A 255 -26.93 -14.56 10.05
C ASP A 255 -27.80 -14.13 11.24
N PHE A 256 -27.43 -13.04 11.92
CA PHE A 256 -28.20 -12.55 13.07
C PHE A 256 -29.63 -12.16 12.70
N SER A 257 -29.82 -11.53 11.54
CA SER A 257 -31.14 -11.07 11.08
C SER A 257 -32.06 -12.26 10.77
N PHE A 258 -31.54 -13.28 10.06
CA PHE A 258 -32.31 -14.48 9.75
C PHE A 258 -32.56 -15.34 11.00
N ALA A 259 -31.59 -15.46 11.90
CA ALA A 259 -31.79 -16.14 13.18
C ALA A 259 -32.92 -15.47 13.97
N TYR A 260 -32.92 -14.13 14.05
CA TYR A 260 -33.96 -13.36 14.72
C TYR A 260 -35.33 -13.57 14.06
N LEU A 261 -35.41 -13.50 12.73
CA LEU A 261 -36.63 -13.74 11.95
C LEU A 261 -37.17 -15.15 12.23
N PHE A 262 -36.32 -16.18 12.16
CA PHE A 262 -36.75 -17.56 12.32
C PHE A 262 -37.25 -17.86 13.73
N ILE A 263 -36.54 -17.38 14.75
CA ILE A 263 -36.88 -17.61 16.16
C ILE A 263 -38.13 -16.82 16.57
N ASN A 264 -38.19 -15.53 16.24
CA ASN A 264 -39.21 -14.65 16.83
C ASN A 264 -40.47 -14.50 15.98
N ILE A 265 -40.33 -14.56 14.65
CA ILE A 265 -41.45 -14.33 13.73
C ILE A 265 -42.04 -15.67 13.29
N THR A 266 -41.22 -16.56 12.72
CA THR A 266 -41.71 -17.86 12.23
C THR A 266 -41.79 -18.94 13.32
N ARG A 267 -41.25 -18.67 14.51
CA ARG A 267 -41.21 -19.58 15.68
C ARG A 267 -40.59 -20.95 15.40
N PHE A 268 -39.58 -21.00 14.53
CA PHE A 268 -38.77 -22.20 14.33
C PHE A 268 -37.92 -22.50 15.57
N PRO A 269 -37.62 -23.77 15.88
CA PRO A 269 -36.83 -24.09 17.05
C PRO A 269 -35.40 -23.57 16.91
N LYS A 270 -34.84 -23.06 18.02
CA LYS A 270 -33.63 -22.21 18.03
C LYS A 270 -32.41 -22.85 17.36
N VAL A 271 -32.21 -24.16 17.53
CA VAL A 271 -31.07 -24.87 16.95
C VAL A 271 -31.18 -24.89 15.42
N GLN A 272 -32.34 -25.27 14.89
CA GLN A 272 -32.62 -25.30 13.47
C GLN A 272 -32.54 -23.90 12.86
N SER A 273 -33.09 -22.89 13.55
CA SER A 273 -33.00 -21.49 13.13
C SER A 273 -31.55 -21.02 12.96
N ASN A 274 -30.68 -21.33 13.93
CA ASN A 274 -29.27 -20.94 13.89
C ASN A 274 -28.49 -21.69 12.80
N MET A 275 -28.81 -22.96 12.54
CA MET A 275 -28.19 -23.72 11.45
C MET A 275 -28.59 -23.17 10.08
N LEU A 276 -29.89 -22.86 9.89
CA LEU A 276 -30.40 -22.31 8.63
C LEU A 276 -29.87 -20.89 8.37
N SER A 277 -29.84 -20.02 9.38
CA SER A 277 -29.32 -18.66 9.24
C SER A 277 -27.83 -18.65 8.89
N ALA A 278 -27.04 -19.53 9.53
CA ALA A 278 -25.62 -19.65 9.27
C ALA A 278 -25.35 -20.13 7.83
N GLU A 279 -26.11 -21.11 7.34
CA GLU A 279 -25.98 -21.58 5.95
C GLU A 279 -26.35 -20.50 4.93
N ILE A 280 -27.43 -19.75 5.18
CA ILE A 280 -27.81 -18.60 4.35
C ILE A 280 -26.67 -17.58 4.30
N ALA A 281 -26.08 -17.23 5.45
CA ALA A 281 -24.95 -16.30 5.52
C ALA A 281 -23.71 -16.82 4.78
N ILE A 282 -23.40 -18.12 4.88
CA ILE A 282 -22.30 -18.77 4.15
C ILE A 282 -22.51 -18.68 2.63
N ILE A 283 -23.73 -18.99 2.15
CA ILE A 283 -24.10 -18.88 0.74
C ILE A 283 -23.95 -17.43 0.26
N CYS A 284 -24.49 -16.46 1.00
CA CYS A 284 -24.35 -15.04 0.69
C CYS A 284 -22.88 -14.61 0.64
N ASN A 285 -22.07 -15.02 1.62
CA ASN A 285 -20.64 -14.73 1.67
C ASN A 285 -19.88 -15.29 0.47
N PHE A 286 -20.20 -16.52 0.04
CA PHE A 286 -19.57 -17.14 -1.13
C PHE A 286 -19.83 -16.32 -2.40
N PHE A 287 -21.10 -15.94 -2.64
CA PHE A 287 -21.46 -15.17 -3.82
C PHE A 287 -20.94 -13.73 -3.77
N LEU A 288 -21.04 -13.04 -2.64
CA LEU A 288 -20.49 -11.70 -2.48
C LEU A 288 -18.96 -11.69 -2.69
N ASN A 289 -18.26 -12.69 -2.17
CA ASN A 289 -16.83 -12.83 -2.43
C ASN A 289 -16.54 -13.09 -3.91
N ASN A 290 -17.34 -13.92 -4.59
CA ASN A 290 -17.13 -14.22 -6.01
C ASN A 290 -17.39 -13.03 -6.93
N PHE A 291 -18.48 -12.29 -6.70
CA PHE A 291 -18.91 -11.21 -7.59
C PHE A 291 -18.35 -9.83 -7.22
N TRP A 292 -17.87 -9.64 -5.98
CA TRP A 292 -17.35 -8.36 -5.51
C TRP A 292 -15.91 -8.41 -4.99
N SER A 293 -15.64 -9.14 -3.89
CA SER A 293 -14.28 -9.17 -3.30
C SER A 293 -13.23 -9.65 -4.30
N PHE A 294 -13.49 -10.77 -4.96
CA PHE A 294 -12.60 -11.42 -5.92
C PHE A 294 -13.09 -11.29 -7.37
N LYS A 295 -13.81 -10.21 -7.71
CA LYS A 295 -14.42 -10.00 -9.05
C LYS A 295 -13.46 -10.24 -10.22
N HIS A 296 -12.21 -9.82 -10.10
CA HIS A 296 -11.18 -9.99 -11.15
C HIS A 296 -10.68 -11.44 -11.30
N LYS A 297 -10.97 -12.31 -10.32
CA LYS A 297 -10.67 -13.76 -10.30
C LYS A 297 -11.94 -14.59 -10.24
N GLN A 298 -13.07 -14.01 -10.63
CA GLN A 298 -14.38 -14.62 -10.53
C GLN A 298 -14.39 -16.02 -11.14
N ILE A 299 -15.08 -16.94 -10.48
CA ILE A 299 -15.32 -18.28 -10.99
C ILE A 299 -16.16 -18.15 -12.27
N LYS A 300 -15.62 -18.63 -13.39
CA LYS A 300 -16.32 -18.69 -14.69
C LYS A 300 -16.39 -20.15 -15.10
N GLY A 301 -17.60 -20.67 -15.29
CA GLY A 301 -17.81 -22.06 -15.69
C GLY A 301 -19.22 -22.56 -15.40
N SER A 302 -19.41 -23.87 -15.46
CA SER A 302 -20.70 -24.53 -15.26
C SER A 302 -21.13 -24.53 -13.78
N PHE A 303 -22.39 -24.88 -13.54
CA PHE A 303 -22.94 -25.07 -12.19
C PHE A 303 -22.07 -26.01 -11.32
N PHE A 304 -21.52 -27.08 -11.92
CA PHE A 304 -20.68 -28.03 -11.20
C PHE A 304 -19.37 -27.42 -10.71
N GLU A 305 -18.78 -26.46 -11.44
CA GLU A 305 -17.60 -25.75 -10.97
C GLU A 305 -17.91 -24.86 -9.77
N TYR A 306 -19.05 -24.16 -9.80
CA TYR A 306 -19.54 -23.39 -8.67
C TYR A 306 -19.76 -24.29 -7.45
N LEU A 307 -20.41 -25.43 -7.62
CA LEU A 307 -20.65 -26.39 -6.55
C LEU A 307 -19.33 -26.92 -5.95
N LYS A 308 -18.36 -27.31 -6.77
CA LYS A 308 -17.05 -27.77 -6.30
C LYS A 308 -16.33 -26.70 -5.48
N LYS A 309 -16.37 -25.44 -5.94
CA LYS A 309 -15.76 -24.30 -5.26
C LYS A 309 -16.50 -23.95 -3.96
N PHE A 310 -17.83 -24.09 -3.95
CA PHE A 310 -18.66 -23.91 -2.77
C PHE A 310 -18.41 -24.98 -1.69
N VAL A 311 -18.26 -26.25 -2.08
CA VAL A 311 -17.87 -27.32 -1.16
C VAL A 311 -16.49 -27.02 -0.56
N THR A 312 -15.54 -26.60 -1.39
CA THR A 312 -14.20 -26.21 -0.93
C THR A 312 -14.25 -25.01 0.03
N PHE A 313 -15.12 -24.03 -0.23
CA PHE A 313 -15.38 -22.89 0.65
C PHE A 313 -15.84 -23.34 2.03
N ASN A 314 -16.82 -24.24 2.07
CA ASN A 314 -17.32 -24.82 3.31
C ASN A 314 -16.25 -25.61 4.07
N THR A 315 -15.43 -26.41 3.38
CA THR A 315 -14.33 -27.15 4.02
C THR A 315 -13.33 -26.22 4.70
N ILE A 316 -12.97 -25.10 4.06
CA ILE A 316 -12.09 -24.10 4.67
C ILE A 316 -12.77 -23.44 5.87
N SER A 317 -14.06 -23.12 5.76
CA SER A 317 -14.87 -22.56 6.86
C SER A 317 -14.92 -23.48 8.08
N LEU A 318 -15.03 -24.81 7.89
CA LEU A 318 -14.95 -25.78 8.99
C LEU A 318 -13.60 -25.71 9.71
N GLY A 319 -12.50 -25.52 8.98
CA GLY A 319 -11.18 -25.31 9.57
C GLY A 319 -11.13 -24.08 10.48
N SER A 320 -11.83 -23.00 10.12
CA SER A 320 -11.95 -21.80 10.96
C SER A 320 -12.66 -22.09 12.29
N ILE A 321 -13.68 -22.95 12.30
CA ILE A 321 -14.38 -23.37 13.52
C ILE A 321 -13.44 -24.17 14.43
N VAL A 322 -12.65 -25.08 13.85
CA VAL A 322 -11.66 -25.87 14.59
C VAL A 322 -10.59 -24.97 15.22
N ILE A 323 -10.03 -24.04 14.43
CA ILE A 323 -9.05 -23.06 14.91
C ILE A 323 -9.64 -22.23 16.05
N GLN A 324 -10.89 -21.79 15.93
CA GLN A 324 -11.59 -21.04 16.96
C GLN A 324 -11.73 -21.84 18.25
N GLY A 325 -12.18 -23.09 18.16
CA GLY A 325 -12.39 -23.98 19.31
C GLY A 325 -11.09 -24.26 20.05
N ILE A 326 -10.03 -24.65 19.32
CA ILE A 326 -8.71 -24.93 19.89
C ILE A 326 -8.11 -23.66 20.51
N GLY A 327 -8.13 -22.54 19.79
CA GLY A 327 -7.57 -21.28 20.27
C GLY A 327 -8.26 -20.79 21.54
N LEU A 328 -9.59 -20.91 21.61
CA LEU A 328 -10.35 -20.50 22.79
C LEU A 328 -10.06 -21.43 23.97
N TRP A 329 -10.04 -22.75 23.74
CA TRP A 329 -9.68 -23.73 24.75
C TRP A 329 -8.28 -23.47 25.31
N MET A 330 -7.29 -23.20 24.45
CA MET A 330 -5.92 -22.86 24.89
C MET A 330 -5.91 -21.60 25.75
N LEU A 331 -6.49 -20.49 25.28
CA LEU A 331 -6.47 -19.22 26.01
C LEU A 331 -7.19 -19.32 27.36
N LEU A 332 -8.32 -20.01 27.42
CA LEU A 332 -9.02 -20.29 28.68
C LEU A 332 -8.19 -21.16 29.62
N SER A 333 -7.47 -22.16 29.09
CA SER A 333 -6.63 -23.05 29.91
C SER A 333 -5.41 -22.33 30.49
N PHE A 334 -4.80 -21.40 29.74
CA PHE A 334 -3.63 -20.66 30.20
C PHE A 334 -3.97 -19.45 31.08
N PHE A 335 -5.04 -18.72 30.77
CA PHE A 335 -5.34 -17.42 31.39
C PHE A 335 -6.60 -17.41 32.26
N GLY A 336 -7.43 -18.46 32.19
CA GLY A 336 -8.74 -18.53 32.82
C GLY A 336 -9.78 -17.60 32.18
N ASP A 337 -11.03 -17.70 32.63
CA ASP A 337 -12.06 -16.71 32.32
C ASP A 337 -12.21 -15.71 33.46
N LYS A 338 -11.98 -14.43 33.17
CA LYS A 338 -12.04 -13.32 34.12
C LYS A 338 -13.11 -12.32 33.68
N HIS A 339 -13.79 -11.70 34.64
CA HIS A 339 -14.62 -10.54 34.38
C HIS A 339 -13.76 -9.28 34.37
N LEU A 340 -13.78 -8.57 33.24
CA LEU A 340 -13.05 -7.32 33.03
C LEU A 340 -14.05 -6.17 33.00
N ILE A 341 -13.67 -5.05 33.62
CA ILE A 341 -14.45 -3.81 33.56
C ILE A 341 -13.75 -2.91 32.53
N LEU A 342 -14.41 -2.68 31.41
CA LEU A 342 -13.95 -1.74 30.39
C LEU A 342 -14.12 -0.28 30.87
N PRO A 343 -13.46 0.70 30.21
CA PRO A 343 -13.80 2.10 30.38
C PRO A 343 -15.31 2.30 30.26
N PHE A 344 -15.89 3.20 31.07
CA PHE A 344 -17.34 3.43 31.18
C PHE A 344 -18.13 2.35 31.93
N GLY A 345 -17.48 1.41 32.64
CA GLY A 345 -18.15 0.50 33.57
C GLY A 345 -18.82 -0.72 32.92
N ILE A 346 -18.52 -1.01 31.65
CA ILE A 346 -19.08 -2.16 30.94
C ILE A 346 -18.32 -3.42 31.35
N GLY A 347 -19.00 -4.35 32.01
CA GLY A 347 -18.46 -5.67 32.35
C GLY A 347 -18.43 -6.60 31.13
N ILE A 348 -17.27 -7.15 30.79
CA ILE A 348 -17.10 -8.15 29.73
C ILE A 348 -16.29 -9.34 30.24
N SER A 349 -16.71 -10.56 29.88
CA SER A 349 -15.92 -11.75 30.17
C SER A 349 -14.74 -11.86 29.21
N SER A 350 -13.59 -12.27 29.73
CA SER A 350 -12.34 -12.36 28.97
C SER A 350 -12.41 -13.32 27.78
N TRP A 351 -13.27 -14.35 27.83
CA TRP A 351 -13.49 -15.25 26.69
C TRP A 351 -13.98 -14.52 25.43
N ILE A 352 -14.69 -13.39 25.58
CA ILE A 352 -15.13 -12.55 24.45
C ILE A 352 -13.92 -11.91 23.79
N ILE A 353 -12.98 -11.40 24.57
CA ILE A 353 -11.73 -10.80 24.08
C ILE A 353 -10.87 -11.86 23.39
N TYR A 354 -10.76 -13.05 23.97
CA TYR A 354 -10.07 -14.19 23.35
C TYR A 354 -10.70 -14.53 22.00
N LYS A 355 -12.04 -14.66 21.96
CA LYS A 355 -12.79 -14.99 20.75
C LYS A 355 -12.59 -13.94 19.66
N VAL A 356 -12.71 -12.65 19.98
CA VAL A 356 -12.48 -11.55 19.03
C VAL A 356 -11.04 -11.59 18.52
N SER A 357 -10.06 -11.78 19.42
CA SER A 357 -8.65 -11.85 19.04
C SER A 357 -8.35 -13.01 18.10
N ILE A 358 -8.89 -14.19 18.36
CA ILE A 358 -8.75 -15.36 17.46
C ILE A 358 -9.40 -15.09 16.11
N ILE A 359 -10.58 -14.47 16.08
CA ILE A 359 -11.25 -14.11 14.83
C ILE A 359 -10.38 -13.15 14.02
N THR A 360 -9.92 -12.07 14.64
CA THR A 360 -9.16 -11.00 13.97
C THR A 360 -7.78 -11.46 13.51
N PHE A 361 -7.02 -12.15 14.36
CA PHE A 361 -5.60 -12.45 14.09
C PHE A 361 -5.34 -13.84 13.52
N ALA A 362 -6.27 -14.79 13.67
CA ALA A 362 -6.12 -16.14 13.13
C ALA A 362 -7.12 -16.44 12.02
N ILE A 363 -8.43 -16.35 12.30
CA ILE A 363 -9.47 -16.85 11.39
C ILE A 363 -9.56 -16.01 10.12
N ILE A 364 -9.61 -14.68 10.24
CA ILE A 364 -9.71 -13.77 9.09
C ILE A 364 -8.50 -13.93 8.14
N PRO A 365 -7.24 -13.86 8.63
CA PRO A 365 -6.07 -14.13 7.79
C PRO A 365 -6.04 -15.53 7.18
N TYR A 366 -6.34 -16.58 7.97
CA TYR A 366 -6.40 -17.97 7.52
C TYR A 366 -7.39 -18.13 6.36
N SER A 367 -8.63 -17.66 6.57
CA SER A 367 -9.71 -17.77 5.59
C SER A 367 -9.36 -17.01 4.32
N TYR A 368 -8.91 -15.75 4.45
CA TYR A 368 -8.53 -14.94 3.30
C TYR A 368 -7.41 -15.59 2.47
N ILE A 369 -6.35 -16.08 3.12
CA ILE A 369 -5.20 -16.69 2.43
C ILE A 369 -5.64 -17.94 1.67
N LEU A 370 -6.40 -18.84 2.31
CA LEU A 370 -6.84 -20.09 1.67
C LEU A 370 -7.86 -19.82 0.56
N TYR A 371 -8.82 -18.94 0.77
CA TYR A 371 -9.78 -18.55 -0.25
C TYR A 371 -9.10 -17.94 -1.48
N ASN A 372 -8.16 -17.01 -1.28
CA ASN A 372 -7.42 -16.36 -2.36
C ASN A 372 -6.46 -17.33 -3.08
N LYS A 373 -5.93 -18.37 -2.42
CA LYS A 373 -5.00 -19.33 -3.04
C LYS A 373 -5.69 -20.54 -3.70
N ILE A 374 -6.79 -21.04 -3.11
CA ILE A 374 -7.42 -22.31 -3.50
C ILE A 374 -8.68 -22.08 -4.34
N ILE A 375 -9.53 -21.15 -3.92
CA ILE A 375 -10.83 -20.90 -4.57
C ILE A 375 -10.64 -19.92 -5.72
N TRP A 376 -10.25 -18.69 -5.40
CA TRP A 376 -10.06 -17.59 -6.35
C TRP A 376 -8.58 -17.44 -6.72
N LYS A 377 -8.00 -18.50 -7.28
CA LYS A 377 -6.60 -18.49 -7.75
C LYS A 377 -6.45 -17.63 -9.00
N ASN A 378 -5.31 -16.93 -9.13
CA ASN A 378 -4.94 -16.30 -10.41
C ASN A 378 -4.80 -17.40 -11.47
N LYS A 379 -5.38 -17.17 -12.65
CA LYS A 379 -5.13 -18.03 -13.82
C LYS A 379 -3.70 -17.87 -14.31
#